data_AF-A0A816BSM7-F1
#
_entry.id   AF-A0A816BSM7-F1
#
_cell.length_a   1.000
_cell.length_b   1.000
_cell.length_c   1.000
_cell.angle_alpha   90.00
_cell.angle_beta   90.00
_cell.angle_gamma   90.00
#
_symmetry.space_group_name_H-M   'P 1'
#
loop_
_entity.id
_entity.type
_entity.pdbx_description
1 polymer ?
#
loop_
_entity_poly.entity_id
_entity_poly.type
_entity_poly.pdbx_seq_one_letter_code
_entity_poly.pdbx_strand_id
1 'polypeptide(L)'
;MPEVHPERLVELNIYLSFIVKMGVQFPPPLFYEYHKNFSRKAAAILSTQGRKINWSIRDDDLYFQIFPGRHARTCDKCSSVDHSTDFFFHL
;
A
#
# COMPACT_ATOMS: atom_id res chain seq x y z
N MET A 1 0.09 6.23 -22.47
CA MET A 1 1.22 5.98 -21.53
C MET A 1 1.08 4.72 -20.64
N PRO A 2 0.35 3.68 -21.04
CA PRO A 2 0.66 2.28 -20.67
C PRO A 2 1.55 1.57 -21.72
N GLU A 3 1.55 2.09 -22.95
CA GLU A 3 2.13 1.46 -24.14
C GLU A 3 3.67 1.45 -24.18
N VAL A 4 4.33 2.25 -23.33
CA VAL A 4 5.80 2.42 -23.34
C VAL A 4 6.49 1.50 -22.33
N HIS A 5 5.80 1.12 -21.24
CA HIS A 5 6.35 0.31 -20.16
C HIS A 5 5.25 -0.59 -19.54
N PRO A 6 4.75 -1.60 -20.27
CA PRO A 6 3.68 -2.48 -19.80
C PRO A 6 4.05 -3.24 -18.51
N GLU A 7 5.33 -3.54 -18.30
CA GLU A 7 5.86 -4.14 -17.07
C GLU A 7 5.61 -3.25 -15.83
N ARG A 8 5.65 -1.92 -16.02
CA ARG A 8 5.42 -0.96 -14.93
C ARG A 8 3.96 -0.82 -14.56
N LEU A 9 3.04 -1.15 -15.48
CA LEU A 9 1.61 -1.21 -15.18
C LEU A 9 1.31 -2.32 -14.18
N VAL A 10 1.95 -3.49 -14.34
CA VAL A 10 1.83 -4.61 -13.40
C VAL A 10 2.35 -4.21 -12.02
N GLU A 11 3.52 -3.58 -11.96
CA GLU A 11 4.05 -3.08 -10.69
C GLU A 11 3.11 -2.08 -10.00
N LEU A 12 2.55 -1.14 -10.78
CA LEU A 12 1.62 -0.14 -10.28
C LEU A 12 0.34 -0.79 -9.75
N ASN A 13 -0.22 -1.77 -10.45
CA ASN A 13 -1.41 -2.49 -10.00
C ASN A 13 -1.16 -3.23 -8.68
N ILE A 14 0.00 -3.88 -8.55
CA ILE A 14 0.38 -4.54 -7.29
C ILE A 14 0.52 -3.50 -6.17
N TYR A 15 1.20 -2.38 -6.42
CA TYR A 15 1.32 -1.30 -5.46
C TYR A 15 -0.04 -0.76 -4.98
N LEU A 16 -0.94 -0.46 -5.93
CA LEU A 16 -2.28 0.04 -5.62
C LEU A 16 -3.06 -0.99 -4.78
N SER A 17 -2.92 -2.28 -5.07
CA SER A 17 -3.54 -3.34 -4.26
C SER A 17 -3.05 -3.33 -2.81
N PHE A 18 -1.76 -3.05 -2.56
CA PHE A 18 -1.23 -2.91 -1.21
C PHE A 18 -1.77 -1.68 -0.50
N ILE A 19 -1.84 -0.54 -1.19
CA ILE A 19 -2.39 0.71 -0.62
C ILE A 19 -3.85 0.51 -0.22
N VAL A 20 -4.66 -0.14 -1.06
CA VAL A 20 -6.06 -0.45 -0.74
C VAL A 20 -6.15 -1.40 0.45
N LYS A 21 -5.36 -2.49 0.47
CA LYS A 21 -5.32 -3.42 1.61
C LYS A 21 -4.97 -2.73 2.91
N MET A 22 -3.95 -1.86 2.91
CA MET A 22 -3.58 -1.06 4.09
C MET A 22 -4.70 -0.11 4.50
N GLY A 23 -5.42 0.49 3.55
CA GLY A 23 -6.56 1.37 3.82
C GLY A 23 -7.74 0.65 4.46
N VAL A 24 -7.98 -0.62 4.10
CA VAL A 24 -8.98 -1.48 4.74
C VAL A 24 -8.51 -1.90 6.14
N GLN A 25 -7.29 -2.44 6.22
CA GLN A 25 -6.73 -3.01 7.45
C GLN A 25 -6.47 -1.97 8.53
N PHE A 26 -6.08 -0.75 8.18
CA PHE A 26 -5.67 0.24 9.17
C PHE A 26 -6.51 1.50 9.09
N PRO A 27 -6.80 2.16 10.23
CA PRO A 27 -7.54 3.41 10.21
C PRO A 27 -6.76 4.50 9.45
N PRO A 28 -7.47 5.43 8.77
CA PRO A 28 -6.84 6.65 8.27
C PRO A 28 -6.11 7.40 9.40
N PRO A 29 -5.02 8.13 9.11
CA PRO A 29 -4.44 8.39 7.79
C PRO A 29 -3.29 7.45 7.39
N LEU A 30 -3.09 6.32 8.09
CA LEU A 30 -1.82 5.58 8.05
C LEU A 30 -1.42 5.07 6.66
N PHE A 31 -2.35 4.53 5.87
CA PHE A 31 -2.08 4.09 4.50
C PHE A 31 -1.59 5.24 3.61
N TYR A 32 -2.12 6.45 3.83
CA TYR A 32 -1.74 7.64 3.08
C TYR A 32 -0.37 8.16 3.51
N GLU A 33 -0.02 8.03 4.79
CA GLU A 33 1.35 8.31 5.26
C GLU A 33 2.37 7.37 4.65
N TYR A 34 2.05 6.07 4.58
CA TYR A 34 2.88 5.09 3.87
C TYR A 34 3.06 5.47 2.40
N HIS A 35 1.96 5.77 1.69
CA HIS A 35 2.00 6.19 0.29
C HIS A 35 2.90 7.41 0.05
N LYS A 36 2.78 8.45 0.90
CA LYS A 36 3.61 9.67 0.81
C LYS A 36 5.08 9.36 1.03
N ASN A 37 5.42 8.61 2.07
CA ASN A 37 6.81 8.33 2.41
C ASN A 37 7.47 7.39 1.40
N PHE A 38 6.74 6.38 0.91
CA PHE A 38 7.20 5.52 -0.18
C PHE A 38 7.50 6.33 -1.45
N SER A 39 6.57 7.20 -1.85
CA SER A 39 6.73 8.06 -3.03
C SER A 39 7.94 9.01 -2.90
N ARG A 40 8.15 9.58 -1.71
CA ARG A 40 9.34 10.41 -1.42
C ARG A 40 10.64 9.62 -1.51
N LYS A 41 10.69 8.42 -0.93
CA LYS A 41 11.86 7.52 -1.00
C LYS A 41 12.16 7.12 -2.44
N ALA A 42 11.13 6.80 -3.23
CA ALA A 42 11.24 6.50 -4.65
C ALA A 42 11.81 7.68 -5.45
N ALA A 43 11.29 8.90 -5.23
CA ALA A 43 11.81 10.09 -5.88
C ALA A 43 13.28 10.36 -5.51
N ALA A 44 13.64 10.22 -4.23
CA ALA A 44 15.00 10.44 -3.75
C ALA A 44 16.01 9.42 -4.34
N ILE A 45 15.64 8.14 -4.42
CA ILE A 45 16.49 7.11 -5.04
C ILE A 45 16.66 7.37 -6.54
N LEU A 46 15.59 7.76 -7.22
CA LEU A 46 15.67 8.11 -8.65
C LEU A 46 16.59 9.32 -8.86
N SER A 47 16.48 10.37 -8.05
CA SER A 47 17.28 11.59 -8.22
C SER A 47 18.75 11.42 -7.83
N THR A 48 19.04 10.62 -6.80
CA THR A 48 20.41 10.48 -6.27
C THR A 48 21.19 9.32 -6.88
N GLN A 49 20.50 8.25 -7.30
CA GLN A 49 21.13 7.02 -7.79
C GLN A 49 20.75 6.69 -9.24
N GLY A 50 19.85 7.45 -9.87
CA GLY A 50 19.35 7.16 -11.22
C GLY A 50 18.55 5.86 -11.31
N ARG A 51 18.18 5.27 -10.17
CA ARG A 51 17.56 3.94 -10.10
C ARG A 51 16.05 4.05 -9.89
N LYS A 52 15.29 3.26 -10.65
CA LYS A 52 13.85 3.09 -10.42
C LYS A 52 13.61 2.02 -9.36
N ILE A 53 12.76 2.33 -8.38
CA ILE A 53 12.30 1.34 -7.42
C ILE A 53 11.25 0.43 -8.09
N ASN A 54 11.25 -0.84 -7.70
CA ASN A 54 10.17 -1.76 -8.03
C ASN A 54 8.97 -1.51 -7.11
N TRP A 55 7.86 -1.04 -7.67
CA TRP A 55 6.67 -0.68 -6.90
C TRP A 55 5.86 -1.91 -6.46
N SER A 56 6.13 -3.08 -7.05
CA SER A 56 5.50 -4.34 -6.64
C SER A 56 6.04 -4.92 -5.33
N ILE A 57 7.07 -4.32 -4.74
CA ILE A 57 7.68 -4.76 -3.49
C ILE A 57 7.30 -3.76 -2.39
N ARG A 58 6.68 -4.27 -1.32
CA ARG A 58 6.36 -3.46 -0.13
C ARG A 58 7.67 -3.09 0.58
N ASP A 59 7.74 -1.84 1.03
CA ASP A 59 8.82 -1.36 1.86
C ASP A 59 8.53 -1.75 3.31
N ASP A 60 9.08 -2.89 3.73
CA ASP A 60 8.81 -3.46 5.06
C ASP A 60 9.31 -2.56 6.19
N ASP A 61 10.46 -1.90 6.02
CA ASP A 61 10.98 -0.96 7.02
C ASP A 61 10.00 0.20 7.23
N LEU A 62 9.53 0.80 6.13
CA LEU A 62 8.55 1.88 6.18
C LEU A 62 7.20 1.39 6.73
N TYR A 63 6.80 0.18 6.37
CA TYR A 63 5.59 -0.45 6.88
C TYR A 63 5.67 -0.61 8.41
N PHE A 64 6.73 -1.24 8.92
CA PHE A 64 6.87 -1.43 10.37
C PHE A 64 7.05 -0.12 11.14
N GLN A 65 7.65 0.90 10.52
CA GLN A 65 7.77 2.23 11.11
C GLN A 65 6.41 2.94 11.25
N ILE A 66 5.49 2.77 10.30
CA ILE A 66 4.19 3.47 10.27
C ILE A 66 3.10 2.69 11.01
N PHE A 67 3.17 1.36 10.99
CA PHE A 67 2.17 0.48 11.60
C PHE A 67 2.67 -0.27 12.88
N PRO A 68 3.58 0.28 13.72
CA PRO A 68 4.16 -0.47 14.83
C PRO A 68 3.10 -0.82 15.87
N GLY A 69 2.97 -2.11 16.20
CA GLY A 69 2.02 -2.60 17.22
C GLY A 69 0.55 -2.27 16.94
N ARG A 70 0.21 -1.80 15.73
CA ARG A 70 -1.16 -1.48 15.34
C ARG A 70 -1.87 -2.77 14.95
N HIS A 71 -2.98 -3.07 15.61
CA HIS A 71 -3.84 -4.17 15.20
C HIS A 71 -4.58 -3.79 13.92
N ALA A 72 -4.56 -4.70 12.94
CA ALA A 72 -5.43 -4.58 11.78
C ALA A 72 -6.89 -4.63 12.24
N ARG A 73 -7.74 -3.81 11.62
CA ARG A 73 -9.18 -3.88 11.72
C ARG A 73 -9.63 -5.24 11.22
N THR A 74 -10.44 -5.90 12.02
CA THR A 74 -11.12 -7.15 11.67
C THR A 74 -12.60 -6.87 11.45
N CYS A 75 -13.21 -7.57 10.51
CA CYS A 75 -14.65 -7.58 10.32
C CYS A 75 -15.35 -8.09 11.58
N ASP A 76 -16.33 -7.36 12.09
CA ASP A 76 -17.04 -7.72 13.33
C ASP A 76 -17.91 -8.97 13.16
N LYS A 77 -18.21 -9.37 11.91
CA LYS A 77 -19.03 -10.55 11.59
C LYS A 77 -18.22 -11.84 11.49
N CYS A 78 -17.05 -11.80 10.86
CA CYS A 78 -16.27 -13.01 10.53
C CYS A 78 -14.82 -12.95 10.99
N SER A 79 -14.41 -11.88 11.67
CA SER A 79 -13.04 -11.64 12.13
C SER A 79 -11.97 -11.56 11.03
N SER A 80 -12.35 -11.48 9.75
CA SER A 80 -11.41 -11.33 8.63
C SER A 80 -10.73 -9.95 8.63
N VAL A 81 -9.45 -9.89 8.24
CA VAL A 81 -8.68 -8.65 8.05
C VAL A 81 -8.73 -8.13 6.60
N ASP A 82 -9.39 -8.85 5.70
CA ASP A 82 -9.39 -8.52 4.26
C ASP A 82 -10.53 -7.57 3.86
N HIS A 83 -11.50 -7.35 4.74
CA HIS A 83 -12.63 -6.45 4.52
C HIS A 83 -13.12 -5.82 5.84
N SER A 84 -13.81 -4.68 5.74
CA SER A 84 -14.53 -4.09 6.87
C SER A 84 -15.96 -4.65 6.97
N THR A 85 -16.57 -4.50 8.14
CA THR A 85 -17.98 -4.88 8.39
C THR A 85 -18.95 -4.24 7.38
N ASP A 86 -18.67 -3.01 6.92
CA ASP A 86 -19.46 -2.29 5.91
C ASP A 86 -19.48 -2.98 4.55
N PHE A 87 -18.39 -3.69 4.19
CA PHE A 87 -18.30 -4.40 2.91
C PHE A 87 -19.26 -5.60 2.83
N PHE A 88 -19.71 -6.12 3.98
CA PHE A 88 -20.58 -7.29 4.06
C PHE A 88 -22.05 -6.98 3.72
N PHE A 89 -22.46 -5.72 3.65
CA PHE A 89 -23.86 -5.33 3.41
C PHE A 89 -24.16 -4.97 1.93
N HIS A 90 -23.17 -5.06 1.05
CA HIS A 90 -23.30 -4.77 -0.37
C HIS A 90 -23.07 -5.99 -1.29
N LEU A 91 -23.05 -7.20 -0.73
CA LEU A 91 -23.02 -8.47 -1.45
C LEU A 91 -24.27 -9.30 -1.15
#